data_AF-A0A941Y3J8-F1
#
_entry.id   AF-A0A941Y3J8-F1
#
_cell.length_a   1.000
_cell.length_b   1.000
_cell.length_c   1.000
_cell.angle_alpha   90.00
_cell.angle_beta   90.00
_cell.angle_gamma   90.00
#
_symmetry.space_group_name_H-M   'P 1'
#
loop_
_entity.id
_entity.type
_entity.pdbx_description
1 polymer ?
#
loop_
_entity_poly.entity_id
_entity_poly.type
_entity_poly.pdbx_seq_one_letter_code
_entity_poly.pdbx_strand_id
1 'polypeptide(L)' 'MVERVLFAIVAQRALEPGSKLAATGWVAERVAIAGCGGLSDDAAYRAMDFLLDALPEIAARIFDSVAHLLNL' A
#
# COMPACT_ATOMS: atom_id res chain seq x y z
N MET A 1 9.68 -7.47 3.24
CA MET A 1 9.76 -6.56 2.06
C MET A 1 8.40 -5.96 1.70
N VAL A 2 7.30 -6.73 1.67
CA VAL A 2 5.94 -6.23 1.35
C VAL A 2 5.55 -4.99 2.16
N GLU A 3 5.72 -5.00 3.49
CA GLU A 3 5.41 -3.85 4.35
C GLU A 3 6.11 -2.55 3.92
N ARG A 4 7.42 -2.60 3.65
CA ARG A 4 8.17 -1.42 3.16
C ARG A 4 7.73 -0.94 1.79
N VAL A 5 7.39 -1.87 0.90
CA VAL A 5 6.85 -1.53 -0.43
C VAL A 5 5.48 -0.85 -0.30
N LEU A 6 4.60 -1.38 0.55
CA LEU A 6 3.30 -0.77 0.84
C LEU A 6 3.45 0.61 1.45
N PHE A 7 4.33 0.76 2.43
CA PHE A 7 4.63 2.06 3.02
C PHE A 7 5.05 3.07 1.96
N ALA A 8 5.99 2.71 1.07
CA ALA A 8 6.46 3.59 0.03
C ALA A 8 5.35 4.00 -0.97
N ILE A 9 4.50 3.06 -1.40
CA ILE A 9 3.39 3.35 -2.32
C ILE A 9 2.35 4.26 -1.67
N VAL A 10 2.02 4.05 -0.39
CA VAL A 10 1.09 4.91 0.36
C VAL A 10 1.70 6.30 0.60
N ALA A 11 2.96 6.37 1.00
CA ALA A 11 3.68 7.63 1.19
C ALA A 11 3.77 8.43 -0.11
N GLN A 12 4.06 7.77 -1.23
CA GLN A 12 4.06 8.40 -2.54
C GLN A 12 2.68 8.97 -2.87
N ARG A 13 1.62 8.20 -2.63
CA ARG A 13 0.26 8.67 -2.90
C ARG A 13 -0.14 9.88 -2.05
N ALA A 14 0.37 9.97 -0.82
CA ALA A 14 0.09 11.08 0.09
C ALA A 14 0.91 12.34 -0.22
N LEU A 15 2.16 12.18 -0.63
CA LEU A 15 3.11 13.30 -0.80
C LEU A 15 3.23 13.79 -2.24
N GLU A 16 3.17 12.89 -3.22
CA GLU A 16 3.31 13.19 -4.64
C GLU A 16 2.45 12.22 -5.46
N PRO A 17 1.11 12.43 -5.51
CA PRO A 17 0.17 11.44 -6.03
C PRO A 17 0.53 10.98 -7.45
N GLY A 18 0.67 9.66 -7.63
CA GLY A 18 0.93 9.07 -8.94
C GLY A 18 0.56 7.58 -9.02
N SER A 19 0.97 6.96 -10.13
CA SER A 19 0.77 5.53 -10.36
C SER A 19 1.73 4.68 -9.52
N LYS A 20 1.49 3.37 -9.45
CA LYS A 20 2.41 2.44 -8.75
C LYS A 20 3.81 2.44 -9.36
N LEU A 21 3.90 2.64 -10.69
CA LEU A 21 5.14 2.84 -11.43
C LEU A 21 5.82 4.17 -11.05
N ALA A 22 5.04 5.23 -10.84
CA ALA A 22 5.61 6.49 -10.35
C ALA A 22 6.24 6.34 -8.95
N ALA A 23 5.72 5.42 -8.12
CA ALA A 23 6.30 5.14 -6.81
C ALA A 23 7.70 4.52 -6.89
N THR A 24 8.01 3.71 -7.92
CA THR A 24 9.34 3.09 -8.04
C THR A 24 10.42 4.11 -8.39
N GLY A 25 10.15 5.00 -9.37
CA GLY A 25 11.02 6.14 -9.67
C GLY A 25 11.11 7.14 -8.50
N TRP A 26 9.99 7.42 -7.82
CA TRP A 26 9.97 8.32 -6.66
C TRP A 26 10.88 7.83 -5.53
N VAL A 27 10.83 6.53 -5.19
CA VAL A 27 11.72 5.91 -4.19
C VAL A 27 13.18 5.91 -4.62
N ALA A 28 13.45 5.74 -5.92
CA ALA A 28 14.82 5.68 -6.43
C ALA A 28 15.49 7.07 -6.45
N GLU A 29 14.73 8.12 -6.76
CA GLU A 29 15.32 9.40 -7.18
C GLU A 29 14.91 10.59 -6.31
N ARG A 30 13.82 10.48 -5.54
CA ARG A 30 13.15 11.66 -4.94
C ARG A 30 12.95 11.57 -3.43
N VAL A 31 13.07 10.41 -2.82
CA VAL A 31 12.88 10.23 -1.37
C VAL A 31 13.90 9.27 -0.76
N ALA A 32 14.27 9.52 0.50
CA ALA A 32 15.09 8.60 1.28
C ALA A 32 14.18 7.78 2.23
N ILE A 33 13.92 6.52 1.87
CA ILE A 33 13.20 5.57 2.72
C ILE A 33 14.13 4.41 3.11
N ALA A 34 14.41 4.26 4.40
CA ALA A 34 15.24 3.18 4.90
C ALA A 34 14.58 1.81 4.65
N GLY A 35 15.35 0.84 4.15
CA GLY A 35 14.85 -0.52 3.90
C GLY A 35 14.00 -0.67 2.64
N CYS A 36 13.99 0.34 1.75
CA CYS A 36 13.35 0.26 0.43
C CYS A 36 14.33 -0.10 -0.71
N GLY A 37 15.57 -0.50 -0.39
CA GLY A 37 16.51 -1.02 -1.39
C GLY A 37 15.91 -2.25 -2.09
N GLY A 38 15.81 -2.19 -3.43
CA GLY A 38 15.21 -3.25 -4.23
C GLY A 38 13.71 -3.11 -4.50
N LEU A 39 13.11 -1.94 -4.22
CA LEU A 39 11.75 -1.64 -4.65
C LEU A 39 11.70 -1.61 -6.20
N SER A 40 11.16 -2.69 -6.76
CA SER A 40 10.92 -2.87 -8.19
C SER A 40 9.43 -2.90 -8.49
N ASP A 41 9.09 -2.79 -9.77
CA ASP A 41 7.70 -2.92 -10.21
C ASP A 41 7.10 -4.28 -9.80
N ASP A 42 7.87 -5.37 -9.93
CA ASP A 42 7.47 -6.71 -9.47
C ASP A 42 7.17 -6.75 -7.97
N ALA A 43 8.01 -6.10 -7.15
CA ALA A 43 7.79 -6.02 -5.72
C ALA A 43 6.51 -5.22 -5.40
N ALA A 44 6.24 -4.15 -6.16
CA ALA A 44 5.03 -3.35 -6.05
C ALA A 44 3.77 -4.15 -6.43
N TYR A 45 3.84 -4.99 -7.47
CA TYR A 45 2.74 -5.89 -7.84
C TYR A 45 2.49 -6.96 -6.78
N ARG A 46 3.53 -7.63 -6.26
CA ARG A 46 3.34 -8.61 -5.17
C ARG A 46 2.77 -7.99 -3.89
N ALA A 47 3.15 -6.76 -3.58
CA ALA A 47 2.59 -6.03 -2.45
C ALA A 47 1.10 -5.70 -2.65
N MET A 48 0.71 -5.39 -3.89
CA MET A 48 -0.69 -5.22 -4.28
C MET A 48 -1.49 -6.53 -4.16
N ASP A 49 -0.93 -7.66 -4.57
CA ASP A 49 -1.59 -8.96 -4.44
C ASP A 49 -1.88 -9.28 -2.97
N PHE A 50 -0.92 -9.02 -2.07
CA PHE A 50 -1.13 -9.14 -0.62
C PHE A 50 -2.31 -8.27 -0.13
N LEU A 51 -2.47 -7.04 -0.63
CA LEU A 51 -3.61 -6.19 -0.27
C LEU A 51 -4.93 -6.73 -0.82
N LEU A 52 -4.92 -7.28 -2.03
CA LEU A 52 -6.11 -7.87 -2.66
C LEU A 52 -6.57 -9.11 -1.90
N ASP A 53 -5.65 -9.95 -1.45
CA ASP A 53 -5.96 -11.13 -0.64
C ASP A 53 -6.55 -10.77 0.72
N ALA A 54 -6.08 -9.68 1.34
CA ALA A 54 -6.58 -9.19 2.61
C ALA A 54 -7.90 -8.39 2.50
N LEU A 55 -8.25 -7.91 1.30
CA LEU A 55 -9.39 -7.03 1.08
C LEU A 55 -10.73 -7.61 1.56
N PRO A 56 -11.08 -8.89 1.31
CA PRO A 56 -12.34 -9.45 1.76
C PRO A 56 -12.47 -9.46 3.30
N GLU A 57 -11.40 -9.82 4.00
CA GLU A 57 -11.38 -9.83 5.47
C GLU A 57 -11.52 -8.41 6.03
N ILE A 58 -10.75 -7.47 5.49
CA ILE A 58 -10.81 -6.06 5.91
C ILE A 58 -12.21 -5.49 5.66
N ALA A 59 -12.80 -5.75 4.50
CA ALA A 59 -14.13 -5.26 4.14
C ALA A 59 -15.20 -5.83 5.09
N ALA A 60 -15.15 -7.12 5.42
CA ALA A 60 -16.06 -7.75 6.38
C ALA A 60 -15.92 -7.10 7.77
N ARG A 61 -14.69 -6.91 8.25
CA ARG A 61 -14.44 -6.29 9.57
C ARG A 61 -14.89 -4.84 9.62
N ILE A 62 -14.70 -4.08 8.54
CA ILE A 62 -15.22 -2.71 8.43
C ILE A 62 -16.74 -2.73 8.50
N PHE A 63 -17.39 -3.60 7.73
CA PHE A 63 -18.84 -3.74 7.75
C PHE A 63 -19.36 -4.05 9.15
N ASP A 64 -18.83 -5.08 9.81
CA ASP A 64 -19.24 -5.45 11.17
C ASP A 64 -19.04 -4.30 12.17
N SER A 65 -17.91 -3.58 12.07
CA SER A 65 -17.63 -2.44 12.94
C SER A 65 -18.62 -1.29 12.73
N VAL A 66 -18.98 -1.01 11.48
CA VAL A 66 -19.95 0.04 11.14
C VAL A 66 -21.36 -0.39 11.53
N ALA A 67 -21.75 -1.65 11.29
CA ALA A 67 -23.04 -2.18 11.70
C ALA A 67 -23.22 -2.11 13.22
N HIS A 68 -22.20 -2.53 13.98
CA HIS A 68 -22.18 -2.40 15.44
C HIS A 68 -22.31 -0.94 15.89
N LEU A 69 -21.57 -0.02 15.26
CA LEU A 69 -21.65 1.42 15.58
C LEU A 69 -23.04 2.00 15.30
N LEU A 70 -23.73 1.52 14.26
CA LEU A 70 -25.03 2.00 13.82
C LEU A 70 -26.22 1.25 14.45
N ASN A 71 -25.99 0.28 15.33
CA ASN A 71 -27.02 -0.63 15.88
C ASN A 71 -27.87 -1.32 14.79
N LEU A 72 -27.23 -1.71 13.69
CA LEU A 72 -27.84 -2.50 12.60
C LEU A 72 -27.75 -4.01 12.87
#